data_AF-A0A966YM77-F1
#
_entry.id   AF-A0A966YM77-F1
#
_cell.length_a   1.000
_cell.length_b   1.000
_cell.length_c   1.000
_cell.angle_alpha   90.00
_cell.angle_beta   90.00
_cell.angle_gamma   90.00
#
_symmetry.space_group_name_H-M   'P 1'
#
loop_
_entity.id
_entity.type
_entity.pdbx_description
1 polymer ?
#
loop_
_entity_poly.entity_id
_entity_poly.type
_entity_poly.pdbx_seq_one_letter_code
_entity_poly.pdbx_strand_id
1 'polypeptide(L)'
;WEYCGMTRNENGLEKALSEIPALREEFRKNVKVLGSPDGINTMLEKVNRVDDFMEFAELKVRDALHRNESCGGHFREESQTEEGEALRDDENFAYVGAWEWNGPDEAQTLHKEDLEFEYVKLTQRSYK
;
A
#
# COMPACT_ATOMS: atom_id res chain seq x y z
N TRP A 1 2.19 -9.26 4.85
CA TRP A 1 1.72 -10.40 4.02
C TRP A 1 0.28 -10.72 4.34
N GLU A 2 -0.05 -10.99 5.61
CA GLU A 2 -1.39 -11.42 6.05
C GLU A 2 -2.53 -10.47 5.65
N TYR A 3 -2.35 -9.15 5.88
CA TYR A 3 -3.46 -8.19 5.78
C TYR A 3 -3.46 -7.31 4.51
N CYS A 4 -2.34 -7.26 3.79
CA CYS A 4 -2.20 -6.46 2.56
C CYS A 4 -1.44 -7.29 1.50
N GLY A 5 -1.87 -8.53 1.34
CA GLY A 5 -1.27 -9.53 0.46
C GLY A 5 -1.92 -9.55 -0.93
N MET A 6 -2.10 -10.77 -1.44
CA MET A 6 -2.77 -11.01 -2.72
C MET A 6 -4.26 -10.68 -2.63
N THR A 7 -4.94 -11.16 -1.60
CA THR A 7 -6.29 -10.74 -1.23
C THR A 7 -6.22 -9.74 -0.07
N ARG A 8 -7.23 -8.89 0.00
CA ARG A 8 -7.33 -7.78 0.96
C ARG A 8 -8.80 -7.63 1.35
N ASN A 9 -9.05 -7.26 2.59
CA ASN A 9 -10.36 -6.83 3.07
C ASN A 9 -10.19 -5.65 4.03
N GLU A 10 -11.25 -4.87 4.20
CA GLU A 10 -11.28 -3.64 4.98
C GLU A 10 -10.75 -3.87 6.40
N ASN A 11 -11.30 -4.86 7.11
CA ASN A 11 -10.92 -5.20 8.48
C ASN A 11 -9.42 -5.51 8.61
N GLY A 12 -8.86 -6.28 7.67
CA GLY A 12 -7.44 -6.61 7.65
C GLY A 12 -6.58 -5.38 7.42
N LEU A 13 -6.96 -4.55 6.45
CA LEU A 13 -6.23 -3.33 6.10
C LEU A 13 -6.24 -2.32 7.26
N GLU A 14 -7.39 -2.09 7.90
CA GLU A 14 -7.50 -1.25 9.09
C GLU A 14 -6.62 -1.76 10.23
N LYS A 15 -6.65 -3.08 10.47
CA LYS A 15 -5.79 -3.72 11.48
C LYS A 15 -4.32 -3.46 11.18
N ALA A 16 -3.86 -3.71 9.95
CA ALA A 16 -2.48 -3.46 9.56
C ALA A 16 -2.09 -1.98 9.73
N LEU A 17 -2.96 -1.05 9.37
CA LEU A 17 -2.72 0.39 9.51
C LEU A 17 -2.55 0.79 10.99
N SER A 18 -3.27 0.13 11.90
CA SER A 18 -3.13 0.35 13.35
C SER A 18 -1.85 -0.25 13.95
N GLU A 19 -1.34 -1.35 13.39
CA GLU A 19 -0.19 -2.10 13.94
C GLU A 19 1.17 -1.58 13.46
N ILE A 20 1.25 -1.08 12.22
CA ILE A 20 2.51 -0.64 11.61
C ILE A 20 3.22 0.45 12.43
N PRO A 21 2.54 1.52 12.93
CA PRO A 21 3.21 2.54 13.74
C PRO A 21 3.82 1.97 15.02
N ALA A 22 3.13 1.04 15.69
CA ALA A 22 3.64 0.39 16.89
C ALA A 22 4.88 -0.47 16.60
N LEU A 23 4.88 -1.20 15.48
CA LEU A 23 6.04 -1.98 15.02
C LEU A 23 7.24 -1.08 14.68
N ARG A 24 7.00 0.07 14.05
CA ARG A 24 8.03 1.07 13.74
C ARG A 24 8.69 1.62 15.00
N GLU A 25 7.87 1.99 15.98
CA GLU A 25 8.39 2.49 17.27
C GLU A 25 9.15 1.41 18.04
N GLU A 26 8.66 0.17 18.05
CA GLU A 26 9.37 -0.95 18.65
C GLU A 26 10.73 -1.18 17.97
N PHE A 27 10.76 -1.16 16.64
CA PHE A 27 11.98 -1.32 15.86
C PHE A 27 12.99 -0.22 16.20
N ARG A 28 12.60 1.06 16.13
CA ARG A 28 13.47 2.20 16.45
C ARG A 28 14.02 2.16 17.85
N LYS A 29 13.21 1.72 18.82
CA LYS A 29 13.63 1.60 20.23
C LYS A 29 14.63 0.47 20.47
N ASN A 30 14.47 -0.66 19.76
CA ASN A 30 15.16 -1.90 20.10
C ASN A 30 16.28 -2.29 19.12
N VAL A 31 16.34 -1.68 17.93
CA VAL A 31 17.31 -2.03 16.90
C VAL A 31 18.74 -1.78 17.38
N LYS A 32 19.62 -2.75 17.11
CA LYS A 32 21.05 -2.64 17.41
C LYS A 32 21.83 -2.59 16.11
N VAL A 33 22.52 -1.48 15.88
CA VAL A 33 23.42 -1.32 14.74
C VAL A 33 24.80 -1.83 15.14
N LEU A 34 25.27 -2.90 14.50
CA LEU A 34 26.61 -3.43 14.69
C LEU A 34 27.59 -2.78 13.70
N GLY A 35 28.89 -2.87 13.98
CA GLY A 35 29.94 -2.31 13.13
C GLY A 35 30.61 -1.06 13.73
N SER A 36 31.45 -0.41 12.94
CA SER A 36 32.18 0.80 13.32
C SER A 36 31.55 2.04 12.70
N PRO A 37 31.65 3.23 13.33
CA PRO A 37 31.40 4.51 12.65
C PRO A 37 32.47 4.84 11.59
N ASP A 38 33.64 4.20 11.65
CA ASP A 38 34.71 4.44 10.68
C ASP A 38 34.46 3.65 9.39
N GLY A 39 34.39 4.36 8.26
CA GLY A 39 34.19 3.77 6.94
C GLY A 39 32.73 3.40 6.65
N ILE A 40 32.51 2.51 5.69
CA ILE A 40 31.17 2.11 5.25
C ILE A 40 30.61 1.05 6.21
N ASN A 41 29.47 1.36 6.84
CA ASN A 41 28.76 0.42 7.69
C ASN A 41 27.51 -0.14 6.98
N THR A 42 27.65 -1.30 6.34
CA THR A 42 26.54 -1.99 5.65
C THR A 42 25.41 -2.43 6.58
N MET A 43 25.65 -2.54 7.89
CA MET A 43 24.57 -2.83 8.85
C MET A 43 23.70 -1.62 9.09
N LEU A 44 24.28 -0.41 9.12
CA LEU A 44 23.52 0.83 9.19
C LEU A 44 22.61 0.98 7.96
N GLU A 45 23.12 0.72 6.76
CA GLU A 45 22.33 0.74 5.52
C GLU A 45 21.12 -0.21 5.58
N LYS A 46 21.32 -1.43 6.07
CA LYS A 46 20.25 -2.42 6.22
C LYS A 46 19.19 -1.97 7.23
N VAL A 47 19.62 -1.38 8.35
CA VAL A 47 18.70 -0.87 9.38
C VAL A 47 17.86 0.28 8.83
N ASN A 48 18.48 1.23 8.15
CA ASN A 48 17.76 2.35 7.54
C ASN A 48 16.75 1.85 6.50
N ARG A 49 17.13 0.86 5.67
CA ARG A 49 16.20 0.30 4.68
C ARG A 49 14.99 -0.41 5.32
N VAL A 50 15.17 -1.03 6.49
CA VAL A 50 14.03 -1.62 7.22
C VAL A 50 13.13 -0.53 7.80
N ASP A 51 13.70 0.56 8.32
CA ASP A 51 12.92 1.72 8.79
C ASP A 51 12.08 2.32 7.63
N ASP A 52 12.71 2.56 6.47
CA ASP A 52 12.05 3.08 5.27
C ASP A 52 10.92 2.15 4.80
N PHE A 53 11.11 0.83 4.87
CA PHE A 53 10.07 -0.13 4.51
C PHE A 53 8.83 -0.06 5.39
N MET A 54 8.95 0.39 6.64
CA MET A 54 7.80 0.53 7.53
C MET A 54 6.94 1.74 7.14
N GLU A 55 7.55 2.88 6.79
CA GLU A 55 6.83 4.03 6.24
C GLU A 55 6.16 3.67 4.90
N PHE A 56 6.90 3.01 4.00
CA PHE A 56 6.34 2.55 2.73
C PHE A 56 5.20 1.54 2.93
N ALA A 57 5.32 0.62 3.88
CA ALA A 57 4.26 -0.35 4.18
C ALA A 57 2.99 0.33 4.68
N GLU A 58 3.12 1.36 5.53
CA GLU A 58 1.98 2.15 6.00
C GLU A 58 1.26 2.83 4.84
N LEU A 59 2.00 3.51 3.96
CA LEU A 59 1.45 4.16 2.78
C LEU A 59 0.77 3.15 1.84
N LYS A 60 1.40 2.00 1.60
CA LYS A 60 0.82 0.93 0.78
C LYS A 60 -0.50 0.42 1.34
N VAL A 61 -0.61 0.23 2.65
CA VAL A 61 -1.85 -0.21 3.30
C VAL A 61 -2.92 0.88 3.20
N ARG A 62 -2.54 2.15 3.42
CA ARG A 62 -3.45 3.29 3.27
C ARG A 62 -4.01 3.38 1.86
N ASP A 63 -3.17 3.26 0.84
CA ASP A 63 -3.59 3.24 -0.56
C ASP A 63 -4.53 2.06 -0.85
N ALA A 64 -4.19 0.86 -0.36
CA ALA A 64 -5.02 -0.32 -0.53
C ALA A 64 -6.38 -0.20 0.18
N LEU A 65 -6.44 0.46 1.33
CA LEU A 65 -7.68 0.74 2.07
C LEU A 65 -8.55 1.74 1.31
N HIS A 66 -7.94 2.83 0.84
CA HIS A 66 -8.57 3.86 0.03
C HIS A 66 -9.15 3.32 -1.28
N ARG A 67 -8.42 2.46 -1.99
CA ARG A 67 -8.87 1.81 -3.22
C ARG A 67 -9.85 0.67 -2.93
N ASN A 68 -11.12 1.01 -2.74
CA ASN A 68 -12.19 0.04 -2.44
C ASN A 68 -12.82 -0.57 -3.71
N GLU A 69 -11.98 -1.18 -4.54
CA GLU A 69 -12.38 -1.94 -5.74
C GLU A 69 -11.44 -3.14 -5.94
N SER A 70 -11.73 -4.03 -6.90
CA SER A 70 -10.74 -4.99 -7.40
C SER A 70 -10.34 -4.65 -8.83
N CYS A 71 -9.05 -4.37 -9.03
CA CYS A 71 -8.49 -4.01 -10.33
C CYS A 71 -7.06 -4.54 -10.48
N GLY A 72 -6.83 -5.40 -11.47
CA GLY A 72 -5.50 -5.99 -11.72
C GLY A 72 -5.00 -6.82 -10.53
N GLY A 73 -3.81 -6.48 -10.00
CA GLY A 73 -3.21 -7.16 -8.84
C GLY A 73 -3.68 -6.62 -7.48
N HIS A 74 -4.64 -5.69 -7.48
CA HIS A 74 -5.32 -5.22 -6.28
C HIS A 74 -6.68 -5.90 -6.18
N PHE A 75 -6.84 -6.82 -5.23
CA PHE A 75 -8.05 -7.62 -5.06
C PHE A 75 -8.64 -7.41 -3.66
N ARG A 76 -9.83 -6.80 -3.63
CA ARG A 76 -10.66 -6.60 -2.45
C ARG A 76 -11.72 -7.70 -2.43
N GLU A 77 -11.79 -8.45 -1.33
CA GLU A 77 -12.76 -9.54 -1.16
C GLU A 77 -14.20 -9.01 -1.18
N GLU A 78 -14.40 -7.74 -0.83
CA GLU A 78 -15.69 -7.05 -0.92
C GLU A 78 -16.05 -6.62 -2.34
N SER A 79 -15.10 -6.64 -3.28
CA SER A 79 -15.26 -6.17 -4.66
C SER A 79 -14.94 -7.29 -5.63
N GLN A 80 -15.77 -8.32 -5.65
CA GLN A 80 -15.66 -9.44 -6.59
C GLN A 80 -17.04 -9.83 -7.14
N THR A 81 -17.07 -10.44 -8.33
CA THR A 81 -18.30 -11.01 -8.88
C THR A 81 -18.72 -12.26 -8.11
N GLU A 82 -19.93 -12.77 -8.37
CA GLU A 82 -20.40 -14.04 -7.78
C GLU A 82 -19.48 -15.23 -8.13
N GLU A 83 -18.75 -15.14 -9.25
CA GLU A 83 -17.78 -16.12 -9.71
C GLU A 83 -16.36 -15.92 -9.15
N GLY A 84 -16.16 -14.91 -8.30
CA GLY A 84 -14.86 -14.61 -7.68
C GLY A 84 -13.88 -13.85 -8.57
N GLU A 85 -14.36 -13.25 -9.66
CA GLU A 85 -13.55 -12.40 -10.53
C GLU A 85 -13.46 -10.96 -9.97
N ALA A 86 -12.40 -10.25 -10.34
CA ALA A 86 -12.23 -8.85 -9.95
C ALA A 86 -13.40 -7.99 -10.44
N LEU A 87 -14.07 -7.29 -9.51
CA LEU A 87 -15.08 -6.29 -9.81
C LEU A 87 -14.47 -4.90 -9.66
N ARG A 88 -14.25 -4.25 -10.80
CA ARG A 88 -13.68 -2.90 -10.90
C ARG A 88 -14.77 -1.84 -10.74
N ASP A 89 -14.42 -0.70 -10.17
CA ASP A 89 -15.31 0.45 -10.02
C ASP A 89 -14.76 1.64 -10.83
N ASP A 90 -15.16 1.65 -12.10
CA ASP A 90 -14.73 2.66 -13.07
C ASP A 90 -15.33 4.05 -12.80
N GLU A 91 -16.38 4.16 -11.97
CA GLU A 91 -16.97 5.46 -11.62
C GLU A 91 -16.11 6.21 -10.60
N ASN A 92 -15.59 5.49 -9.60
CA ASN A 92 -14.86 6.10 -8.49
C ASN A 92 -13.33 5.97 -8.61
N PHE A 93 -12.81 4.99 -9.35
CA PHE A 93 -11.39 4.61 -9.33
C PHE A 93 -10.68 4.61 -10.69
N ALA A 94 -11.31 5.15 -11.74
CA ALA A 94 -10.70 5.39 -13.05
C ALA A 94 -9.70 6.57 -13.04
N TYR A 95 -8.66 6.47 -12.20
CA TYR A 95 -7.59 7.45 -12.08
C TYR A 95 -6.26 6.78 -11.68
N VAL A 96 -5.15 7.43 -12.00
CA VAL A 96 -3.84 7.16 -11.39
C VAL A 96 -3.65 8.07 -10.18
N GLY A 97 -3.11 7.50 -9.11
CA GLY A 97 -2.92 8.20 -7.84
C GLY A 97 -1.44 8.30 -7.47
N ALA A 98 -1.06 9.43 -6.87
CA ALA A 98 0.24 9.61 -6.24
C ALA A 98 0.05 10.23 -4.86
N TRP A 99 0.73 9.69 -3.85
CA TRP A 99 0.67 10.19 -2.48
C TRP A 99 1.86 11.10 -2.20
N GLU A 100 1.58 12.37 -1.91
CA GLU A 100 2.58 13.35 -1.49
C GLU A 100 2.96 13.13 -0.03
N TRP A 101 4.27 13.15 0.23
CA TRP A 101 4.82 13.10 1.57
C TRP A 101 4.77 14.48 2.21
N ASN A 102 4.02 14.61 3.30
CA ASN A 102 3.81 15.88 4.01
C ASN A 102 4.73 16.06 5.24
N GLY A 103 5.58 15.09 5.53
CA GLY A 103 6.41 15.06 6.72
C GLY A 103 6.18 13.82 7.58
N PRO A 104 7.01 13.62 8.62
CA PRO A 104 6.82 12.54 9.58
C PRO A 104 5.50 12.74 10.35
N ASP A 105 4.76 11.66 10.54
CA ASP A 105 3.48 11.60 11.28
C ASP A 105 2.35 12.48 10.70
N GLU A 106 2.56 13.08 9.52
CA GLU A 106 1.55 13.83 8.79
C GLU A 106 0.83 12.93 7.78
N ALA A 107 -0.49 13.12 7.64
CA ALA A 107 -1.28 12.38 6.67
C ALA A 107 -0.85 12.75 5.25
N GLN A 108 -0.62 11.77 4.38
CA GLN A 108 -0.24 11.99 2.99
C GLN A 108 -1.40 12.58 2.17
N THR A 109 -1.08 13.46 1.21
CA THR A 109 -2.08 14.02 0.29
C THR A 109 -2.17 13.17 -0.97
N LEU A 110 -3.36 12.67 -1.31
CA LEU A 110 -3.58 11.95 -2.57
C LEU A 110 -3.82 12.94 -3.71
N HIS A 111 -2.92 12.92 -4.69
CA HIS A 111 -3.09 13.55 -5.99
C HIS A 111 -3.67 12.53 -6.96
N LYS A 112 -4.65 12.94 -7.76
CA LYS A 112 -5.33 12.08 -8.75
C LYS A 112 -5.22 12.70 -10.14
N GLU A 113 -4.98 11.86 -11.13
CA GLU A 113 -5.09 12.19 -12.54
C GLU A 113 -6.07 11.21 -13.18
N ASP A 114 -7.19 11.75 -13.69
CA ASP A 114 -8.27 10.96 -14.25
C ASP A 114 -7.85 10.28 -15.56
N LEU A 115 -8.32 9.05 -15.77
CA LEU A 115 -8.04 8.27 -16.96
C LEU A 115 -9.18 8.37 -17.97
N GLU A 116 -8.92 9.03 -19.10
CA GLU A 116 -9.88 9.17 -20.19
C GLU A 116 -9.63 8.17 -21.33
N PHE A 117 -10.70 7.49 -21.75
CA PHE A 117 -10.65 6.41 -22.75
C PHE A 117 -11.44 6.79 -24.01
N GLU A 118 -10.75 7.43 -24.96
CA GLU A 118 -11.32 7.88 -26.24
C GLU A 118 -11.54 6.71 -27.23
N TYR A 119 -10.48 5.92 -27.47
CA TYR A 119 -10.44 4.94 -28.57
C TYR A 119 -10.88 3.53 -28.18
N VAL A 120 -10.67 3.14 -26.92
CA VAL A 120 -11.01 1.81 -26.42
C VAL A 120 -11.83 1.96 -25.16
N LYS A 121 -13.13 1.63 -25.25
CA LYS A 121 -14.02 1.72 -24.09
C LYS A 121 -13.66 0.68 -23.05
N LEU A 122 -13.87 1.05 -21.78
CA LEU A 122 -13.65 0.18 -20.65
C LEU A 122 -14.60 -1.02 -20.71
N THR A 123 -14.03 -2.21 -20.52
CA THR A 123 -14.76 -3.46 -20.43
C THR A 123 -14.24 -4.25 -19.25
N GLN A 124 -15.11 -5.00 -18.57
CA GLN A 124 -14.68 -5.91 -17.53
C GLN A 124 -13.91 -7.09 -18.14
N ARG A 125 -12.74 -7.37 -17.61
CA ARG A 125 -11.90 -8.50 -18.06
C ARG A 125 -12.32 -9.76 -17.30
N SER A 126 -12.56 -10.84 -18.04
CA SER A 126 -12.72 -12.19 -17.49
C SER A 126 -11.60 -13.09 -18.02
N TYR A 127 -11.10 -14.01 -17.19
CA TYR A 127 -10.08 -15.00 -17.56
C TYR A 127 -10.67 -16.37 -17.88
N LYS A 128 -12.00 -16.48 -17.92
CA LYS A 128 -12.70 -17.67 -18.43
C LYS A 128 -12.63 -17.76 -19.96
#